data_AF-A0A5Y0JYE9-F1
#
_entry.id   AF-A0A5Y0JYE9-F1
#
_cell.length_a   1.000
_cell.length_b   1.000
_cell.length_c   1.000
_cell.angle_alpha   90.00
_cell.angle_beta   90.00
_cell.angle_gamma   90.00
#
_symmetry.space_group_name_H-M   'P 1'
#
loop_
_entity.id
_entity.type
_entity.pdbx_description
1 polymer ?
#
loop_
_entity_poly.entity_id
_entity_poly.type
_entity_poly.pdbx_seq_one_letter_code
_entity_poly.pdbx_strand_id
1 'polypeptide(L)'
;MYTRFFKFLFRYIVIAFAVYIIWFYIPDNEMKFNDKITASIALIALIIAWDSAVSSKSSGDIAQKTFEENQRSANFNNFEQRYNSLLALHNDLHKSVGIFLDSPDKMDGKGGIAASGGKSYFQNIRKMKTLEEAHNTLMGHSVISPYMRVLYHLLKHIFTYSTNP
;
A
#
# COMPACT_ATOMS: atom_id res chain seq x y z
N MET A 1 -25.15 11.04 -24.07
CA MET A 1 -24.83 10.55 -25.43
C MET A 1 -24.79 11.68 -26.47
N TYR A 2 -25.76 12.61 -26.47
CA TYR A 2 -25.81 13.78 -27.38
C TYR A 2 -24.60 14.74 -27.33
N THR A 3 -23.98 14.93 -26.16
CA THR A 3 -22.86 15.88 -25.98
C THR A 3 -21.55 15.46 -26.68
N ARG A 4 -21.29 14.16 -26.84
CA ARG A 4 -20.11 13.69 -27.58
C ARG A 4 -20.31 13.85 -29.09
N PHE A 5 -21.48 13.48 -29.60
CA PHE A 5 -21.83 13.62 -31.01
C PHE A 5 -21.78 15.08 -31.48
N PHE A 6 -22.32 16.00 -30.68
CA PHE A 6 -22.29 17.44 -30.98
C PHE A 6 -20.86 17.99 -31.05
N LYS A 7 -19.95 17.55 -30.16
CA LYS A 7 -18.53 17.95 -30.19
C LYS A 7 -17.82 17.46 -31.46
N PHE A 8 -18.09 16.24 -31.91
CA PHE A 8 -17.52 15.72 -33.16
C PHE A 8 -18.02 16.51 -34.37
N LEU A 9 -19.33 16.78 -34.44
CA LEU A 9 -19.95 17.49 -35.54
C LEU A 9 -19.44 18.95 -35.63
N PHE A 10 -19.34 19.63 -34.48
CA PHE A 10 -18.75 20.97 -34.39
C PHE A 10 -17.28 21.00 -34.85
N ARG A 11 -16.48 19.97 -34.53
CA ARG A 11 -15.08 19.87 -34.99
C ARG A 11 -14.94 19.76 -36.49
N TYR A 12 -15.76 18.92 -37.13
CA TYR A 12 -15.73 18.80 -38.59
C TYR A 12 -16.10 20.11 -39.27
N ILE A 13 -17.05 20.86 -38.70
CA ILE A 13 -17.41 22.20 -39.18
C ILE A 13 -16.23 23.17 -39.06
N VAL A 14 -15.54 23.20 -37.92
CA VAL A 14 -14.38 24.11 -37.70
C VAL A 14 -13.22 23.76 -38.63
N ILE A 15 -12.92 22.47 -38.83
CA ILE A 15 -11.87 22.02 -39.76
C ILE A 15 -12.24 22.38 -41.20
N ALA A 16 -13.48 22.10 -41.63
CA ALA A 16 -13.95 22.44 -42.97
C ALA A 16 -13.91 23.94 -43.22
N PHE A 17 -14.26 24.75 -42.22
CA PHE A 17 -14.21 26.22 -42.30
C PHE A 17 -12.78 26.75 -42.38
N ALA A 18 -11.85 26.20 -41.60
CA ALA A 18 -10.44 26.59 -41.64
C ALA A 18 -9.78 26.24 -42.99
N VAL A 19 -10.06 25.06 -43.53
CA VAL A 19 -9.60 24.66 -44.87
C VAL A 19 -10.23 25.56 -45.94
N TYR A 20 -11.51 25.87 -45.83
CA TYR A 20 -12.20 26.79 -46.74
C TYR A 20 -11.55 28.17 -46.79
N ILE A 21 -11.14 28.73 -45.64
CA ILE A 21 -10.42 30.01 -45.57
C ILE A 21 -9.08 29.94 -46.31
N ILE A 22 -8.28 28.88 -46.10
CA ILE A 22 -6.97 28.71 -46.77
C ILE A 22 -7.12 28.67 -48.29
N TRP A 23 -8.20 28.05 -48.78
CA TRP A 23 -8.43 27.89 -50.21
C TRP A 23 -9.06 29.10 -50.89
N PHE A 24 -9.96 29.82 -50.21
CA PHE A 24 -10.76 30.89 -50.83
C PHE A 24 -10.26 32.30 -50.52
N TYR A 25 -9.60 32.51 -49.37
CA TYR A 25 -9.15 33.85 -48.93
C TYR A 25 -7.66 34.12 -49.17
N ILE A 26 -6.83 33.10 -49.38
CA ILE A 26 -5.41 33.27 -49.68
C ILE A 26 -5.20 33.26 -51.20
N PRO A 27 -4.84 34.40 -51.82
CA PRO A 27 -4.62 34.45 -53.25
C PRO A 27 -3.41 33.59 -53.65
N ASP A 28 -3.48 32.96 -54.83
CA ASP A 28 -2.41 32.08 -55.35
C ASP A 28 -1.06 32.79 -55.57
N ASN A 29 -1.05 34.12 -55.49
CA ASN A 29 0.16 34.94 -55.59
C ASN A 29 1.04 34.87 -54.33
N GLU A 30 0.48 34.51 -53.17
CA GLU A 30 1.21 34.41 -51.89
C GLU A 30 1.55 32.97 -51.49
N MET A 31 0.75 31.98 -51.90
CA MET A 31 0.99 30.57 -51.60
C MET A 31 0.70 29.68 -52.82
N LYS A 32 1.69 28.86 -53.20
CA LYS A 32 1.51 27.85 -54.25
C LYS A 32 0.57 26.75 -53.77
N PHE A 33 -0.07 26.06 -54.72
CA PHE A 33 -1.01 24.97 -54.45
C PHE A 33 -0.47 23.88 -53.49
N ASN A 34 0.78 23.45 -53.68
CA ASN A 34 1.42 22.46 -52.82
C ASN A 34 1.59 22.96 -51.37
N ASP A 35 1.87 24.25 -51.20
CA ASP A 35 2.01 24.86 -49.88
C ASP A 35 0.64 24.92 -49.17
N LYS A 36 -0.44 25.16 -49.92
CA LYS A 36 -1.83 25.16 -49.39
C LYS A 36 -2.25 23.78 -48.88
N ILE A 37 -1.85 22.72 -49.58
CA ILE A 37 -2.10 21.33 -49.14
C ILE A 37 -1.33 21.05 -47.85
N THR A 38 -0.04 21.35 -47.82
CA THR A 38 0.81 21.14 -46.63
C THR A 38 0.27 21.90 -45.40
N ALA A 39 -0.13 23.16 -45.58
CA ALA A 39 -0.72 23.97 -44.51
C ALA A 39 -2.03 23.39 -43.98
N SER A 40 -2.89 22.87 -44.86
CA SER A 40 -4.16 22.24 -44.48
C SER A 40 -3.94 20.96 -43.65
N ILE A 41 -2.99 20.12 -44.07
CA ILE A 41 -2.62 18.91 -43.32
C ILE A 41 -2.02 19.25 -41.96
N ALA A 42 -1.13 20.25 -41.91
CA ALA A 42 -0.52 20.71 -40.67
C ALA A 42 -1.58 21.24 -39.68
N LEU A 43 -2.57 21.99 -40.16
CA LEU A 43 -3.67 22.52 -39.34
C LEU A 43 -4.54 21.39 -38.76
N ILE A 44 -4.87 20.37 -39.55
CA ILE A 44 -5.60 19.19 -39.07
C ILE A 44 -4.78 18.45 -38.02
N ALA A 45 -3.50 18.22 -38.28
CA ALA A 45 -2.59 17.57 -37.33
C ALA A 45 -2.48 18.33 -36.01
N LEU A 46 -2.43 19.67 -36.04
CA LEU A 46 -2.35 20.52 -34.86
C LEU A 46 -3.62 20.44 -34.00
N ILE A 47 -4.80 20.42 -34.63
CA ILE A 47 -6.08 20.27 -33.92
C ILE A 47 -6.17 18.92 -33.22
N ILE A 48 -5.74 17.84 -33.89
CA ILE A 48 -5.69 16.49 -33.32
C ILE A 48 -4.68 16.42 -32.17
N ALA A 49 -3.49 16.99 -32.36
CA ALA A 49 -2.43 17.03 -31.35
C ALA A 49 -2.87 17.82 -30.12
N TRP A 50 -3.57 18.95 -30.30
CA TRP A 50 -4.11 19.75 -29.21
C TRP A 50 -5.13 18.96 -28.37
N ASP A 51 -6.09 18.29 -29.01
CA ASP A 51 -7.06 17.48 -28.27
C ASP A 51 -6.40 16.31 -27.54
N SER A 52 -5.45 15.67 -28.20
CA SER A 52 -4.65 14.60 -27.62
C SER A 52 -3.87 15.10 -26.42
N ALA A 53 -3.30 16.31 -26.48
CA ALA A 53 -2.58 16.93 -25.36
C ALA A 53 -3.52 17.26 -24.18
N VAL A 54 -4.71 17.80 -24.44
CA VAL A 54 -5.70 18.09 -23.39
C VAL A 54 -6.20 16.80 -22.73
N SER A 55 -6.52 15.79 -23.54
CA SER A 55 -6.95 14.47 -23.07
C SER A 55 -5.82 13.76 -22.29
N SER A 56 -4.59 13.85 -22.78
CA SER A 56 -3.39 13.30 -22.13
C SER A 56 -3.14 13.98 -20.79
N LYS A 57 -3.27 15.30 -20.69
CA LYS A 57 -3.18 16.03 -19.42
C LYS A 57 -4.24 15.54 -18.41
N SER A 58 -5.50 15.48 -18.82
CA SER A 58 -6.57 14.97 -17.95
C SER A 58 -6.34 13.51 -17.54
N SER A 59 -5.82 12.69 -18.44
CA SER A 59 -5.49 11.30 -18.15
C SER A 59 -4.31 11.19 -17.19
N GLY A 60 -3.31 12.07 -17.33
CA GLY A 60 -2.17 12.19 -16.43
C GLY A 60 -2.60 12.58 -15.02
N ASP A 61 -3.47 13.59 -14.89
CA ASP A 61 -4.02 14.01 -13.59
C ASP A 61 -4.80 12.87 -12.90
N ILE A 62 -5.59 12.11 -13.65
CA ILE A 62 -6.32 10.93 -13.14
C ILE A 62 -5.36 9.80 -12.77
N ALA A 63 -4.35 9.55 -13.60
CA ALA A 63 -3.34 8.53 -13.34
C ALA A 63 -2.52 8.86 -12.09
N GLN A 64 -2.17 10.13 -11.89
CA GLN A 64 -1.49 10.60 -10.70
C GLN A 64 -2.35 10.40 -9.44
N LYS A 65 -3.63 10.82 -9.48
CA LYS A 65 -4.55 10.59 -8.36
C LYS A 65 -4.71 9.11 -8.04
N THR A 66 -4.92 8.29 -9.08
CA THR A 66 -5.01 6.83 -8.94
C THR A 66 -3.73 6.24 -8.35
N PHE A 67 -2.56 6.74 -8.76
CA PHE A 67 -1.27 6.31 -8.23
C PHE A 67 -1.12 6.66 -6.75
N GLU A 68 -1.45 7.89 -6.36
CA GLU A 68 -1.43 8.35 -4.96
C GLU A 68 -2.41 7.54 -4.09
N GLU A 69 -3.62 7.27 -4.58
CA GLU A 69 -4.61 6.43 -3.92
C GLU A 69 -4.12 4.97 -3.78
N ASN A 70 -3.54 4.40 -4.84
CA ASN A 70 -2.97 3.06 -4.82
C ASN A 70 -1.79 2.95 -3.87
N GLN A 71 -0.92 3.96 -3.82
CA GLN A 71 0.22 3.99 -2.90
C GLN A 71 -0.28 4.05 -1.44
N ARG A 72 -1.29 4.87 -1.17
CA ARG A 72 -1.91 4.95 0.16
C ARG A 72 -2.58 3.63 0.56
N SER A 73 -3.35 3.04 -0.36
CA SER A 73 -4.02 1.76 -0.16
C SER A 73 -3.02 0.62 0.04
N ALA A 74 -1.94 0.57 -0.74
CA ALA A 74 -0.87 -0.42 -0.60
C ALA A 74 -0.17 -0.31 0.77
N ASN A 75 0.09 0.90 1.24
CA ASN A 75 0.68 1.11 2.57
C ASN A 75 -0.26 0.63 3.69
N PHE A 76 -1.56 0.94 3.58
CA PHE A 76 -2.57 0.47 4.54
C PHE A 76 -2.71 -1.05 4.53
N ASN A 77 -2.83 -1.66 3.35
CA ASN A 77 -2.91 -3.11 3.20
C ASN A 77 -1.66 -3.82 3.74
N ASN A 78 -0.47 -3.24 3.53
CA ASN A 78 0.77 -3.79 4.09
C ASN A 78 0.77 -3.75 5.62
N PHE A 79 0.29 -2.66 6.20
CA PHE A 79 0.11 -2.54 7.64
C PHE A 79 -0.85 -3.62 8.16
N GLU A 80 -2.04 -3.73 7.56
CA GLU A 80 -3.09 -4.66 7.97
C GLU A 80 -2.63 -6.11 7.86
N GLN A 81 -1.99 -6.49 6.75
CA GLN A 81 -1.47 -7.84 6.56
C GLN A 81 -0.44 -8.22 7.63
N ARG A 82 0.50 -7.32 7.92
CA ARG A 82 1.52 -7.54 8.95
C ARG A 82 0.89 -7.59 10.34
N TYR A 83 -0.01 -6.65 10.64
CA TYR A 83 -0.71 -6.61 11.93
C TYR A 83 -1.51 -7.88 12.18
N ASN A 84 -2.32 -8.32 11.21
CA ASN A 84 -3.13 -9.54 11.33
C ASN A 84 -2.27 -10.79 11.50
N SER A 85 -1.13 -10.87 10.80
CA SER A 85 -0.20 -11.99 10.93
C SER A 85 0.44 -12.02 12.33
N LEU A 86 0.87 -10.88 12.85
CA LEU A 86 1.43 -10.78 14.20
C LEU A 86 0.37 -11.05 15.27
N LEU A 87 -0.86 -10.60 15.06
CA LEU A 87 -1.98 -10.83 15.98
C LEU A 87 -2.37 -12.31 16.04
N ALA A 88 -2.42 -12.98 14.89
CA ALA A 88 -2.64 -14.43 14.84
C ALA A 88 -1.56 -15.19 15.62
N LEU A 89 -0.28 -14.85 15.36
CA LEU A 89 0.85 -15.46 16.07
C LEU A 89 0.81 -15.16 17.57
N HIS A 90 0.42 -13.94 17.96
CA HIS A 90 0.22 -13.58 19.37
C HIS A 90 -0.85 -14.46 20.02
N ASN A 91 -1.99 -14.67 19.35
CA ASN A 91 -3.09 -15.47 19.89
C ASN A 91 -2.70 -16.94 20.06
N ASP A 92 -1.97 -17.50 19.08
CA ASP A 92 -1.45 -18.87 19.17
C ASP A 92 -0.46 -19.02 20.34
N LEU A 93 0.48 -18.10 20.46
CA LEU A 93 1.46 -18.10 21.55
C LEU A 93 0.79 -17.85 22.91
N HIS A 94 -0.22 -16.98 22.97
CA HIS A 94 -0.99 -16.74 24.18
C HIS A 94 -1.68 -18.03 24.66
N LYS A 95 -2.26 -18.80 23.75
CA LYS A 95 -2.81 -20.13 24.06
C LYS A 95 -1.75 -21.09 24.58
N SER A 96 -0.57 -21.12 23.95
CA SER A 96 0.56 -21.95 24.44
C SER A 96 1.04 -21.53 25.83
N VAL A 97 1.11 -20.23 26.11
CA VAL A 97 1.44 -19.70 27.43
C VAL A 97 0.38 -20.11 28.46
N GLY A 98 -0.91 -20.01 28.11
CA GLY A 98 -1.99 -20.49 28.97
C GLY A 98 -1.86 -21.97 29.32
N ILE A 99 -1.64 -22.82 28.31
CA ILE A 99 -1.41 -24.26 28.50
C ILE A 99 -0.18 -24.52 29.38
N PHE A 100 0.89 -23.76 29.19
CA PHE A 100 2.09 -23.86 30.03
C PHE A 100 1.81 -23.46 31.48
N LEU A 101 1.09 -22.37 31.72
CA LEU A 101 0.71 -21.92 33.06
C LEU A 101 -0.14 -22.93 33.81
N ASP A 102 -1.01 -23.64 33.10
CA ASP A 102 -1.86 -24.70 33.66
C ASP A 102 -1.16 -26.07 33.74
N SER A 103 0.00 -26.22 33.11
CA SER A 103 0.71 -27.50 33.10
C SER A 103 1.27 -27.86 34.49
N PRO A 104 1.05 -29.10 34.97
CA PRO A 104 1.62 -29.58 36.21
C PRO A 104 3.12 -29.89 36.07
N ASP A 105 3.83 -29.91 37.19
CA ASP A 105 5.23 -30.34 37.24
C ASP A 105 5.37 -31.78 36.73
N LYS A 106 6.32 -32.01 35.83
CA LYS A 106 6.66 -33.35 35.38
C LYS A 106 7.65 -33.95 36.37
N MET A 107 7.28 -35.08 36.96
CA MET A 107 8.14 -35.86 37.84
C MET A 107 9.01 -36.82 37.03
N ASP A 108 10.25 -37.03 37.46
CA ASP A 108 11.10 -38.13 37.01
C ASP A 108 10.67 -39.45 37.67
N GLY A 109 11.14 -40.58 37.14
CA GLY A 109 10.85 -41.90 37.71
C GLY A 109 11.43 -42.16 39.11
N LYS A 110 12.15 -41.18 39.69
CA LYS A 110 12.75 -41.21 41.03
C LYS A 110 12.06 -40.23 41.99
N GLY A 111 10.98 -39.56 41.57
CA GLY A 111 10.22 -38.60 42.37
C GLY A 111 10.78 -37.17 42.41
N GLY A 112 11.82 -36.86 41.62
CA GLY A 112 12.32 -35.50 41.41
C GLY A 112 11.54 -34.75 40.32
N ILE A 113 11.62 -33.42 40.27
CA ILE A 113 10.98 -32.64 39.19
C ILE A 113 11.89 -32.67 37.95
N ALA A 114 11.48 -33.38 36.90
CA ALA A 114 12.17 -33.44 35.62
C ALA A 114 11.99 -32.16 34.79
N ALA A 115 10.80 -31.55 34.86
CA ALA A 115 10.52 -30.26 34.25
C ALA A 115 9.47 -29.51 35.06
N SER A 116 9.74 -28.26 35.38
CA SER A 116 8.79 -27.39 36.08
C SER A 116 7.62 -27.04 35.16
N GLY A 117 6.41 -27.26 35.66
CA GLY A 117 5.19 -26.67 35.13
C GLY A 117 5.14 -25.16 35.39
N GLY A 118 4.15 -24.49 34.81
CA GLY A 118 4.13 -23.03 34.77
C GLY A 118 4.08 -22.37 36.15
N LYS A 119 3.30 -22.90 37.09
CA LYS A 119 3.21 -22.35 38.46
C LYS A 119 4.53 -22.42 39.20
N SER A 120 5.19 -23.57 39.19
CA SER A 120 6.49 -23.78 39.86
C SER A 120 7.61 -22.98 39.19
N TYR A 121 7.57 -22.85 37.85
CA TYR A 121 8.49 -22.02 37.09
C TYR A 121 8.45 -20.54 37.53
N PHE A 122 7.26 -19.94 37.58
CA PHE A 122 7.13 -18.54 38.02
C PHE A 122 7.40 -18.35 39.52
N GLN A 123 7.07 -19.34 40.36
CA GLN A 123 7.45 -19.30 41.77
C GLN A 123 8.97 -19.31 41.97
N ASN A 124 9.71 -20.05 41.15
CA ASN A 124 11.17 -20.04 41.18
C ASN A 124 11.73 -18.68 40.75
N ILE A 125 11.20 -18.09 39.67
CA ILE A 125 11.59 -16.74 39.24
C ILE A 125 11.34 -15.70 40.34
N ARG A 126 10.19 -15.77 41.03
CA ARG A 126 9.86 -14.83 42.12
C ARG A 126 10.79 -14.93 43.32
N LYS A 127 11.45 -16.08 43.52
CA LYS A 127 12.41 -16.32 44.60
C LYS A 127 13.85 -15.92 44.21
N MET A 128 14.10 -15.54 42.96
CA MET A 128 15.43 -15.09 42.52
C MET A 128 15.80 -13.77 43.19
N LYS A 129 17.09 -13.62 43.54
CA LYS A 129 17.58 -12.46 44.29
C LYS A 129 17.82 -11.23 43.42
N THR A 130 18.03 -11.41 42.11
CA THR A 130 18.38 -10.33 41.20
C THR A 130 17.42 -10.27 40.01
N LEU A 131 17.14 -9.06 39.55
CA LEU A 131 16.29 -8.83 38.38
C LEU A 131 16.91 -9.40 37.09
N GLU A 132 18.24 -9.36 37.00
CA GLU A 132 18.99 -9.87 35.85
C GLU A 132 18.85 -11.39 35.71
N GLU A 133 18.93 -12.13 36.82
CA GLU A 133 18.75 -13.58 36.84
C GLU A 133 17.32 -14.00 36.46
N ALA A 134 16.32 -13.26 36.96
CA ALA A 134 14.93 -13.42 36.55
C ALA A 134 14.74 -13.15 35.06
N HIS A 135 15.34 -12.07 34.55
CA HIS A 135 15.26 -11.67 33.15
C HIS A 135 15.91 -12.70 32.22
N ASN A 136 17.12 -13.15 32.53
CA ASN A 136 17.85 -14.16 31.75
C ASN A 136 17.09 -15.49 31.71
N THR A 137 16.49 -15.88 32.83
CA THR A 137 15.65 -17.09 32.91
C THR A 137 14.40 -16.97 32.02
N LEU A 138 13.70 -15.82 32.06
CA LEU A 138 12.54 -15.55 31.21
C LEU A 138 12.88 -15.51 29.70
N MET A 139 14.02 -14.91 29.35
CA MET A 139 14.52 -14.81 27.97
C MET A 139 14.90 -16.17 27.37
N GLY A 140 15.34 -17.12 28.19
CA GLY A 140 15.68 -18.48 27.77
C GLY A 140 14.48 -19.41 27.62
N HIS A 141 13.27 -19.01 28.05
CA HIS A 141 12.12 -19.90 28.07
C HIS A 141 11.53 -20.12 26.69
N SER A 142 11.38 -21.38 26.28
CA SER A 142 10.91 -21.79 24.94
C SER A 142 9.51 -21.31 24.56
N VAL A 143 8.66 -20.99 25.55
CA VAL A 143 7.26 -20.54 25.32
C VAL A 143 7.08 -19.06 25.62
N ILE A 144 7.74 -18.52 26.66
CA ILE A 144 7.50 -17.14 27.13
C ILE A 144 8.33 -16.15 26.30
N SER A 145 9.57 -16.49 25.95
CA SER A 145 10.45 -15.62 25.17
C SER A 145 9.89 -15.31 23.77
N PRO A 146 9.39 -16.30 23.00
CA PRO A 146 8.72 -16.02 21.73
C PRO A 146 7.46 -15.16 21.90
N TYR A 147 6.63 -15.44 22.92
CA TYR A 147 5.43 -14.66 23.20
C TYR A 147 5.74 -13.18 23.44
N MET A 148 6.71 -12.88 24.32
CA MET A 148 7.12 -11.51 24.63
C MET A 148 7.71 -10.80 23.42
N ARG A 149 8.47 -11.51 22.58
CA ARG A 149 9.03 -10.97 21.34
C ARG A 149 7.94 -10.57 20.35
N VAL A 150 6.93 -11.43 20.16
CA VAL A 150 5.81 -11.15 19.26
C VAL A 150 4.96 -9.99 19.79
N LEU A 151 4.69 -9.97 21.10
CA LEU A 151 3.99 -8.85 21.74
C LEU A 151 4.74 -7.52 21.55
N TYR A 152 6.05 -7.52 21.75
CA TYR A 152 6.90 -6.35 21.50
C TYR A 152 6.82 -5.88 20.04
N HIS A 153 6.94 -6.79 19.07
CA HIS A 153 6.87 -6.41 17.66
C HIS A 153 5.48 -5.93 17.26
N LEU A 154 4.41 -6.47 17.85
CA LEU A 154 3.04 -6.04 17.60
C LEU A 154 2.83 -4.62 18.12
N LEU A 155 3.23 -4.34 19.37
CA LEU A 155 3.19 -3.00 19.95
C LEU A 155 4.04 -2.02 19.13
N LYS A 156 5.27 -2.39 18.78
CA LYS A 156 6.15 -1.57 17.95
C LYS A 156 5.54 -1.27 16.59
N HIS A 157 4.89 -2.24 15.95
CA HIS A 157 4.22 -2.06 14.66
C HIS A 157 3.04 -1.09 14.79
N ILE A 158 2.23 -1.16 15.86
CA ILE A 158 1.17 -0.18 16.12
C ILE A 158 1.76 1.23 16.31
N PHE A 159 2.73 1.39 17.22
CA PHE A 159 3.32 2.71 17.52
C PHE A 159 4.07 3.33 16.35
N THR A 160 4.62 2.52 15.43
CA THR A 160 5.28 3.04 14.22
C THR A 160 4.28 3.69 13.26
N TYR A 161 3.02 3.24 13.27
CA TYR A 161 1.98 3.74 12.36
C TYR A 161 0.96 4.67 13.04
N SER A 162 0.99 4.79 14.37
CA SER A 162 0.16 5.74 15.13
C SER A 162 0.88 7.07 15.32
N THR A 163 0.43 8.13 14.63
CA THR A 163 0.98 9.49 14.76
C THR A 163 0.57 10.21 16.05
N ASN A 164 -0.22 9.56 16.91
CA ASN A 164 -0.36 9.88 18.32
C ASN A 164 -0.43 8.57 19.10
N PRO A 165 0.50 8.28 20.03
CA PRO A 165 0.45 7.08 20.85
C PRO A 165 -0.81 7.01 21.72
#